data_AF-A0A423UJ49-F1
#
_entry.id   AF-A0A423UJ49-F1
#
_cell.length_a   1.000
_cell.length_b   1.000
_cell.length_c   1.000
_cell.angle_alpha   90.00
_cell.angle_beta   90.00
_cell.angle_gamma   90.00
#
_symmetry.space_group_name_H-M   'P 1'
#
loop_
_entity.id
_entity.type
_entity.pdbx_description
1 polymer ?
#
loop_
_entity_poly.entity_id
_entity_poly.type
_entity_poly.pdbx_seq_one_letter_code
_entity_poly.pdbx_strand_id
1 'polypeptide(L)'
;ALRAGDEDGACDAALALAAAPVTAAELAAAAGIPAAAAGRRLGERCKQGLVRLGDGAGAHFAERAVLQKLDSALKNALLRFHAEQPAATGISKGALAARLPGALSDACIDALVERARTDGRVVVDGGLIGHPRAGGGARKLEEQAAEALASVLAAAAAAPPTVAELVAQAGVDASVAHRALGALEKAGRIRRVSGELAFDAAAYEALEQAAVALLRGQGGATAAELRDAMGTTRKYAIPLLEHFDAQGVTRRDGDLRVLGPKRA
;
A
#
# COMPACT_ATOMS: atom_id res chain seq x y z
N ALA A 1 14.99 -20.10 -39.57
CA ALA A 1 15.94 -19.58 -38.57
C ALA A 1 16.79 -20.70 -37.96
N LEU A 2 16.23 -21.61 -37.13
CA LEU A 2 17.02 -22.63 -36.41
C LEU A 2 17.83 -23.63 -37.27
N ARG A 3 17.40 -23.93 -38.50
CA ARG A 3 18.18 -24.78 -39.43
C ARG A 3 19.46 -24.11 -39.98
N ALA A 4 19.65 -22.81 -39.71
CA ALA A 4 20.77 -22.02 -40.22
C ALA A 4 21.66 -21.39 -39.12
N GLY A 5 21.40 -21.66 -37.83
CA GLY A 5 22.16 -21.07 -36.71
C GLY A 5 21.92 -19.58 -36.47
N ASP A 6 20.86 -19.00 -37.07
CA ASP A 6 20.49 -17.59 -36.90
C ASP A 6 19.68 -17.40 -35.61
N GLU A 7 20.40 -17.24 -34.50
CA GLU A 7 19.83 -17.01 -33.16
C GLU A 7 19.06 -15.68 -33.09
N ASP A 8 19.57 -14.64 -33.73
CA ASP A 8 18.97 -13.30 -33.72
C ASP A 8 17.64 -13.29 -34.48
N GLY A 9 17.60 -13.89 -35.68
CA GLY A 9 16.37 -14.03 -36.45
C GLY A 9 15.33 -14.92 -35.78
N ALA A 10 15.76 -15.96 -35.04
CA ALA A 10 14.85 -16.77 -34.22
C ALA A 10 14.24 -15.96 -33.06
N CYS A 11 15.07 -15.16 -32.38
CA CYS A 11 14.66 -14.26 -31.30
C CYS A 11 13.64 -13.22 -31.79
N ASP A 12 13.94 -12.54 -32.90
CA ASP A 12 13.08 -11.51 -33.47
C ASP A 12 11.75 -12.08 -33.98
N ALA A 13 11.76 -13.28 -34.58
CA ALA A 13 10.54 -13.96 -35.01
C ALA A 13 9.65 -14.35 -33.83
N ALA A 14 10.23 -14.88 -32.74
CA ALA A 14 9.49 -15.20 -31.52
C ALA A 14 8.92 -13.93 -30.86
N LEU A 15 9.68 -12.82 -30.87
CA LEU A 15 9.25 -11.54 -30.34
C LEU A 15 8.09 -10.94 -31.15
N ALA A 16 8.14 -11.04 -32.49
CA ALA A 16 7.07 -10.58 -33.36
C ALA A 16 5.75 -11.35 -33.17
N LEU A 17 5.82 -12.60 -32.74
CA LEU A 17 4.66 -13.44 -32.41
C LEU A 17 4.12 -13.21 -30.99
N ALA A 18 4.88 -12.53 -30.12
CA ALA A 18 4.48 -12.32 -28.74
C ALA A 18 3.29 -11.35 -28.64
N ALA A 19 2.16 -11.84 -28.11
CA ALA A 19 0.96 -11.04 -27.90
C ALA A 19 0.96 -10.26 -26.56
N ALA A 20 1.97 -10.49 -25.71
CA ALA A 20 2.15 -9.89 -24.39
C ALA A 20 3.66 -9.61 -24.15
N PRO A 21 4.01 -8.78 -23.16
CA PRO A 21 5.39 -8.57 -22.77
C PRO A 21 6.02 -9.88 -22.31
N VAL A 22 7.23 -10.15 -22.78
CA VAL A 22 7.97 -11.40 -22.52
C VAL A 22 9.29 -11.13 -21.84
N THR A 23 9.72 -12.06 -21.00
CA THR A 23 11.06 -12.06 -20.44
C THR A 23 12.07 -12.64 -21.43
N ALA A 24 13.37 -12.37 -21.20
CA ALA A 24 14.43 -12.99 -22.00
C ALA A 24 14.40 -14.53 -21.90
N ALA A 25 14.00 -15.08 -20.75
CA ALA A 25 13.91 -16.52 -20.54
C ALA A 25 12.76 -17.16 -21.34
N GLU A 26 11.57 -16.56 -21.31
CA GLU A 26 10.41 -17.01 -22.09
C GLU A 26 10.71 -16.94 -23.60
N LEU A 27 11.35 -15.86 -24.03
CA LEU A 27 11.70 -15.69 -25.44
C LEU A 27 12.76 -16.70 -25.88
N ALA A 28 13.77 -16.95 -25.05
CA ALA A 28 14.79 -17.97 -25.30
C ALA A 28 14.19 -19.37 -25.42
N ALA A 29 13.26 -19.72 -24.53
CA ALA A 29 12.53 -20.99 -24.57
C ALA A 29 11.68 -21.11 -25.85
N ALA A 30 10.96 -20.05 -26.24
CA ALA A 30 10.12 -20.04 -27.43
C ALA A 30 10.94 -20.11 -28.74
N ALA A 31 12.08 -19.43 -28.79
CA ALA A 31 12.96 -19.40 -29.96
C ALA A 31 13.93 -20.59 -30.04
N GLY A 32 14.07 -21.38 -28.96
CA GLY A 32 15.01 -22.49 -28.87
C GLY A 32 16.48 -22.05 -28.89
N ILE A 33 16.78 -20.91 -28.25
CA ILE A 33 18.12 -20.29 -28.21
C ILE A 33 18.63 -20.12 -26.77
N PRO A 34 19.94 -19.91 -26.55
CA PRO A 34 20.46 -19.62 -25.20
C PRO A 34 19.89 -18.31 -24.62
N ALA A 35 19.59 -18.29 -23.32
CA ALA A 35 19.07 -17.09 -22.63
C ALA A 35 20.01 -15.87 -22.74
N ALA A 36 21.33 -16.10 -22.76
CA ALA A 36 22.31 -15.04 -22.98
C ALA A 36 22.21 -14.43 -24.38
N ALA A 37 21.88 -15.22 -25.42
CA ALA A 37 21.68 -14.73 -26.78
C ALA A 37 20.40 -13.89 -26.86
N ALA A 38 19.29 -14.38 -26.32
CA ALA A 38 18.03 -13.63 -26.23
C ALA A 38 18.22 -12.29 -25.50
N GLY A 39 18.91 -12.29 -24.36
CA GLY A 39 19.19 -11.07 -23.59
C GLY A 39 20.02 -10.04 -24.36
N ARG A 40 21.08 -10.47 -25.07
CA ARG A 40 21.86 -9.58 -25.94
C ARG A 40 20.99 -8.97 -27.04
N ARG A 41 20.23 -9.80 -27.75
CA ARG A 41 19.39 -9.35 -28.86
C ARG A 41 18.30 -8.38 -28.40
N LEU A 42 17.65 -8.66 -27.28
CA LEU A 42 16.67 -7.74 -26.68
C LEU A 42 17.28 -6.38 -26.32
N GLY A 43 18.53 -6.36 -25.81
CA GLY A 43 19.27 -5.13 -25.55
C GLY A 43 19.54 -4.29 -26.80
N GLU A 44 19.84 -4.93 -27.94
CA GLU A 44 19.98 -4.25 -29.23
C GLU A 44 18.64 -3.72 -29.75
N ARG A 45 17.59 -4.54 -29.68
CA ARG A 45 16.23 -4.16 -30.08
C ARG A 45 15.70 -2.99 -29.26
N CYS A 46 16.10 -2.85 -27.99
CA CYS A 46 15.77 -1.65 -27.19
C CYS A 46 16.31 -0.36 -27.81
N LYS A 47 17.50 -0.39 -28.42
CA LYS A 47 18.05 0.77 -29.16
C LYS A 47 17.25 1.08 -30.43
N GLN A 48 16.52 0.10 -30.95
CA GLN A 48 15.66 0.19 -32.14
C GLN A 48 14.19 0.46 -31.79
N GLY A 49 13.88 0.67 -30.51
CA GLY A 49 12.54 1.08 -30.06
C GLY A 49 11.70 0.01 -29.38
N LEU A 50 12.26 -1.18 -29.12
CA LEU A 50 11.64 -2.14 -28.21
C LEU A 50 11.55 -1.56 -26.79
N VAL A 51 10.41 -1.72 -26.13
CA VAL A 51 10.22 -1.17 -24.79
C VAL A 51 10.55 -2.21 -23.74
N ARG A 52 11.38 -1.83 -22.77
CA ARG A 52 11.72 -2.63 -21.59
C ARG A 52 10.90 -2.16 -20.39
N LEU A 53 10.36 -3.11 -19.64
CA LEU A 53 9.54 -2.93 -18.46
C LEU A 53 10.23 -3.54 -17.25
N GLY A 54 10.47 -2.72 -16.23
CA GLY A 54 11.20 -3.14 -15.03
C GLY A 54 12.70 -3.35 -15.28
N ASP A 55 13.36 -3.93 -14.28
CA ASP A 55 14.81 -4.03 -14.22
C ASP A 55 15.34 -5.46 -14.00
N GLY A 56 16.67 -5.61 -14.18
CA GLY A 56 17.37 -6.88 -14.01
C GLY A 56 16.96 -7.98 -15.01
N ALA A 57 17.21 -9.22 -14.60
CA ALA A 57 16.92 -10.43 -15.38
C ALA A 57 15.42 -10.75 -15.50
N GLY A 58 14.59 -10.16 -14.63
CA GLY A 58 13.12 -10.29 -14.67
C GLY A 58 12.41 -9.21 -15.49
N ALA A 59 13.17 -8.38 -16.22
CA ALA A 59 12.58 -7.36 -17.08
C ALA A 59 11.76 -7.98 -18.21
N HIS A 60 10.62 -7.36 -18.51
CA HIS A 60 9.76 -7.76 -19.62
C HIS A 60 10.00 -6.84 -20.82
N PHE A 61 9.83 -7.37 -22.02
CA PHE A 61 10.09 -6.66 -23.27
C PHE A 61 8.87 -6.78 -24.16
N ALA A 62 8.49 -5.67 -24.78
CA ALA A 62 7.32 -5.64 -25.66
C ALA A 62 7.52 -4.67 -26.82
N GLU A 63 7.02 -5.06 -27.99
CA GLU A 63 6.87 -4.16 -29.12
C GLU A 63 5.92 -3.01 -28.75
N ARG A 64 6.18 -1.82 -29.29
CA ARG A 64 5.38 -0.62 -28.97
C ARG A 64 3.89 -0.82 -29.20
N ALA A 65 3.53 -1.53 -30.26
CA ALA A 65 2.14 -1.81 -30.60
C ALA A 65 1.45 -2.72 -29.56
N VAL A 66 2.15 -3.73 -29.04
CA VAL A 66 1.65 -4.60 -27.97
C VAL A 66 1.44 -3.79 -26.70
N LEU A 67 2.42 -2.94 -26.37
CA LEU A 67 2.36 -2.11 -25.18
C LEU A 67 1.25 -1.07 -25.23
N GLN A 68 1.04 -0.43 -26.38
CA GLN A 68 -0.02 0.54 -26.59
C GLN A 68 -1.43 -0.09 -26.43
N LYS A 69 -1.61 -1.33 -26.91
CA LYS A 69 -2.84 -2.10 -26.69
C LYS A 69 -3.06 -2.37 -25.20
N LEU A 70 -2.03 -2.78 -24.48
CA LEU A 70 -2.11 -3.00 -23.03
C LEU A 70 -2.39 -1.72 -22.25
N ASP A 71 -1.74 -0.60 -22.60
CA ASP A 71 -2.01 0.71 -21.99
C ASP A 71 -3.47 1.13 -22.19
N SER A 72 -4.01 0.91 -23.39
CA SER A 72 -5.40 1.19 -23.70
C SER A 72 -6.35 0.30 -22.90
N ALA A 73 -6.04 -0.99 -22.79
CA ALA A 73 -6.82 -1.94 -22.00
C ALA A 73 -6.80 -1.60 -20.50
N LEU A 74 -5.63 -1.25 -19.94
CA LEU A 74 -5.47 -0.80 -18.57
C LEU A 74 -6.32 0.45 -18.29
N LYS A 75 -6.19 1.48 -19.14
CA LYS A 75 -6.98 2.70 -19.01
C LYS A 75 -8.48 2.42 -19.05
N ASN A 76 -8.94 1.62 -20.02
CA ASN A 76 -10.36 1.31 -20.17
C ASN A 76 -10.89 0.47 -19.01
N ALA A 77 -10.11 -0.48 -18.50
CA ALA A 77 -10.48 -1.29 -17.33
C ALA A 77 -10.67 -0.41 -16.08
N LEU A 78 -9.80 0.58 -15.88
CA LEU A 78 -9.91 1.53 -14.77
C LEU A 78 -11.07 2.50 -14.96
N LEU A 79 -11.28 3.04 -16.17
CA LEU A 79 -12.43 3.91 -16.44
C LEU A 79 -13.76 3.20 -16.20
N ARG A 80 -13.88 1.96 -16.69
CA ARG A 80 -15.06 1.11 -16.47
C ARG A 80 -15.26 0.82 -14.98
N PHE A 81 -14.18 0.50 -14.26
CA PHE A 81 -14.25 0.28 -12.81
C PHE A 81 -14.80 1.50 -12.06
N HIS A 82 -14.31 2.71 -12.36
CA HIS A 82 -14.78 3.94 -11.70
C HIS A 82 -16.21 4.31 -12.10
N ALA A 83 -16.66 3.93 -13.30
CA ALA A 83 -18.07 4.07 -13.68
C ALA A 83 -18.98 3.09 -12.90
N GLU A 84 -18.51 1.86 -12.65
CA GLU A 84 -19.23 0.84 -11.86
C GLU A 84 -19.20 1.13 -10.36
N GLN A 85 -18.11 1.72 -9.86
CA GLN A 85 -17.87 1.99 -8.44
C GLN A 85 -17.33 3.41 -8.21
N PRO A 86 -18.16 4.47 -8.37
CA PRO A 86 -17.69 5.86 -8.28
C PRO A 86 -17.10 6.27 -6.93
N ALA A 87 -17.47 5.55 -5.86
CA ALA A 87 -16.98 5.79 -4.50
C ALA A 87 -15.64 5.09 -4.19
N ALA A 88 -15.15 4.22 -5.07
CA ALA A 88 -13.89 3.50 -4.88
C ALA A 88 -12.68 4.35 -5.33
N THR A 89 -11.57 4.26 -4.60
CA THR A 89 -10.33 4.97 -4.94
C THR A 89 -9.49 4.24 -5.99
N GLY A 90 -9.66 2.91 -6.09
CA GLY A 90 -9.01 2.05 -7.08
C GLY A 90 -9.46 0.58 -6.98
N ILE A 91 -8.90 -0.25 -7.85
CA ILE A 91 -9.14 -1.69 -7.94
C ILE A 91 -7.90 -2.47 -7.50
N SER A 92 -8.07 -3.64 -6.87
CA SER A 92 -6.93 -4.49 -6.49
C SER A 92 -6.19 -5.04 -7.71
N LYS A 93 -4.90 -5.38 -7.54
CA LYS A 93 -4.08 -5.97 -8.60
C LYS A 93 -4.72 -7.20 -9.23
N GLY A 94 -5.18 -8.15 -8.41
CA GLY A 94 -5.81 -9.40 -8.91
C GLY A 94 -7.09 -9.15 -9.68
N ALA A 95 -7.95 -8.23 -9.22
CA ALA A 95 -9.18 -7.88 -9.93
C ALA A 95 -8.90 -7.07 -11.21
N LEU A 96 -7.83 -6.28 -11.24
CA LEU A 96 -7.36 -5.62 -12.46
C LEU A 96 -6.80 -6.62 -13.46
N ALA A 97 -6.00 -7.59 -13.01
CA ALA A 97 -5.43 -8.66 -13.84
C ALA A 97 -6.51 -9.40 -14.62
N ALA A 98 -7.61 -9.76 -13.96
CA ALA A 98 -8.76 -10.41 -14.56
C ALA A 98 -9.48 -9.56 -15.64
N ARG A 99 -9.25 -8.24 -15.68
CA ARG A 99 -9.82 -7.31 -16.67
C ARG A 99 -8.88 -7.01 -17.83
N LEU A 100 -7.61 -7.41 -17.75
CA LEU A 100 -6.61 -7.18 -18.78
C LEU A 100 -6.58 -8.34 -19.79
N PRO A 101 -6.27 -8.07 -21.07
CA PRO A 101 -6.13 -9.12 -22.07
C PRO A 101 -4.79 -9.85 -21.89
N GLY A 102 -4.80 -11.15 -22.18
CA GLY A 102 -3.63 -12.02 -22.04
C GLY A 102 -3.47 -12.55 -20.61
N ALA A 103 -2.90 -13.74 -20.48
CA ALA A 103 -2.53 -14.32 -19.19
C ALA A 103 -1.22 -13.68 -18.70
N LEU A 104 -1.28 -12.42 -18.28
CA LEU A 104 -0.12 -11.68 -17.78
C LEU A 104 0.31 -12.23 -16.42
N SER A 105 1.62 -12.41 -16.24
CA SER A 105 2.19 -12.73 -14.93
C SER A 105 2.04 -11.54 -13.97
N ASP A 106 2.04 -11.81 -12.66
CA ASP A 106 2.01 -10.77 -11.62
C ASP A 106 3.17 -9.77 -11.80
N ALA A 107 4.37 -10.25 -12.11
CA ALA A 107 5.53 -9.42 -12.35
C ALA A 107 5.37 -8.52 -13.59
N CYS A 108 4.72 -9.02 -14.65
CA CYS A 108 4.41 -8.21 -15.82
C CYS A 108 3.39 -7.11 -15.49
N ILE A 109 2.36 -7.42 -14.68
CA ILE A 109 1.36 -6.44 -14.25
C ILE A 109 2.01 -5.37 -13.37
N ASP A 110 2.85 -5.76 -12.42
CA ASP A 110 3.58 -4.83 -11.56
C ASP A 110 4.44 -3.87 -12.41
N ALA A 111 5.19 -4.40 -13.39
CA ALA A 111 6.00 -3.58 -14.29
C ALA A 111 5.16 -2.67 -15.21
N LEU A 112 3.98 -3.13 -15.65
CA LEU A 112 3.03 -2.36 -16.45
C LEU A 112 2.44 -1.19 -15.65
N VAL A 113 1.99 -1.47 -14.42
CA VAL A 113 1.41 -0.48 -13.50
C VAL A 113 2.46 0.53 -13.08
N GLU A 114 3.67 0.09 -12.77
CA GLU A 114 4.76 0.98 -12.34
C GLU A 114 5.19 1.96 -13.44
N ARG A 115 5.27 1.49 -14.69
CA ARG A 115 5.48 2.38 -15.83
C ARG A 115 4.34 3.38 -15.97
N ALA A 116 3.09 2.91 -15.96
CA ALA A 116 1.93 3.78 -16.08
C ALA A 116 1.84 4.80 -14.93
N ARG A 117 2.32 4.43 -13.73
CA ARG A 117 2.41 5.30 -12.55
C ARG A 117 3.45 6.40 -12.78
N THR A 118 4.63 6.03 -13.27
CA THR A 118 5.70 6.97 -13.64
C THR A 118 5.24 7.96 -14.71
N ASP A 119 4.44 7.49 -15.68
CA ASP A 119 3.84 8.31 -16.73
C ASP A 119 2.63 9.15 -16.26
N GLY A 120 2.24 9.07 -14.97
CA GLY A 120 1.07 9.77 -14.42
C GLY A 120 -0.28 9.29 -14.95
N ARG A 121 -0.35 8.09 -15.55
CA ARG A 121 -1.58 7.50 -16.13
C ARG A 121 -2.38 6.68 -15.13
N VAL A 122 -1.77 6.27 -14.02
CA VAL A 122 -2.44 5.59 -12.90
C VAL A 122 -1.96 6.17 -11.57
N VAL A 123 -2.79 6.03 -10.54
CA VAL A 123 -2.45 6.28 -9.14
C VAL A 123 -2.45 4.94 -8.43
N VAL A 124 -1.43 4.69 -7.61
CA VAL A 124 -1.34 3.49 -6.77
C VAL A 124 -1.30 3.95 -5.32
N ASP A 125 -2.28 3.53 -4.53
CA ASP A 125 -2.30 3.76 -3.09
C ASP A 125 -2.97 2.61 -2.36
N GLY A 126 -2.42 2.23 -1.20
CA GLY A 126 -2.92 1.12 -0.39
C GLY A 126 -3.00 -0.24 -1.13
N GLY A 127 -2.23 -0.44 -2.21
CA GLY A 127 -2.33 -1.62 -3.07
C GLY A 127 -3.50 -1.59 -4.07
N LEU A 128 -4.23 -0.48 -4.13
CA LEU A 128 -5.28 -0.21 -5.10
C LEU A 128 -4.73 0.63 -6.25
N ILE A 129 -5.19 0.32 -7.46
CA ILE A 129 -4.77 0.96 -8.71
C ILE A 129 -5.97 1.72 -9.25
N GLY A 130 -5.82 3.03 -9.45
CA GLY A 130 -6.90 3.92 -9.87
C GLY A 130 -6.54 4.77 -11.09
N HIS A 131 -7.56 5.21 -11.83
CA HIS A 131 -7.37 6.24 -12.84
C HIS A 131 -7.16 7.61 -12.15
N PRO A 132 -6.20 8.44 -12.58
CA PRO A 132 -5.82 9.69 -11.92
C PRO A 132 -6.96 10.71 -11.88
N ARG A 133 -7.86 10.69 -12.87
CA ARG A 133 -9.01 11.61 -12.93
C ARG A 133 -10.33 10.98 -12.48
N ALA A 134 -10.58 9.73 -12.81
CA ALA A 134 -11.90 9.13 -12.62
C ALA A 134 -12.16 8.79 -11.14
N GLY A 135 -11.13 8.34 -10.41
CA GLY A 135 -11.18 8.17 -8.96
C GLY A 135 -10.84 9.42 -8.16
N GLY A 136 -10.68 10.59 -8.80
CA GLY A 136 -10.21 11.80 -8.14
C GLY A 136 -11.19 12.33 -7.10
N GLY A 137 -12.50 12.26 -7.38
CA GLY A 137 -13.55 12.65 -6.44
C GLY A 137 -13.56 11.78 -5.19
N ALA A 138 -13.51 10.46 -5.35
CA ALA A 138 -13.45 9.51 -4.23
C ALA A 138 -12.22 9.73 -3.35
N ARG A 139 -11.05 9.95 -3.94
CA ARG A 139 -9.82 10.26 -3.19
C ARG A 139 -9.92 11.56 -2.43
N LYS A 140 -10.45 12.62 -3.06
CA LYS A 140 -10.65 13.91 -2.40
C LYS A 140 -11.62 13.80 -1.22
N LEU A 141 -12.70 13.03 -1.36
CA LEU A 141 -13.63 12.76 -0.25
C LEU A 141 -12.95 12.00 0.89
N GLU A 142 -12.10 11.02 0.57
CA GLU A 142 -11.33 10.28 1.57
C GLU A 142 -10.31 11.17 2.29
N GLU A 143 -9.59 12.03 1.57
CA GLU A 143 -8.67 13.02 2.14
C GLU A 143 -9.40 14.01 3.07
N GLN A 144 -10.56 14.51 2.64
CA GLN A 144 -11.39 15.40 3.46
C GLN A 144 -11.90 14.71 4.72
N ALA A 145 -12.34 13.45 4.60
CA ALA A 145 -12.75 12.65 5.74
C ALA A 145 -11.59 12.40 6.70
N ALA A 146 -10.40 12.09 6.17
CA ALA A 146 -9.19 11.89 6.98
C ALA A 146 -8.85 13.16 7.78
N GLU A 147 -8.94 14.34 7.15
CA GLU A 147 -8.65 15.59 7.86
C GLU A 147 -9.70 15.92 8.93
N ALA A 148 -10.99 15.69 8.65
CA ALA A 148 -12.06 15.86 9.63
C ALA A 148 -11.87 14.94 10.85
N LEU A 149 -11.56 13.66 10.61
CA LEU A 149 -11.31 12.68 11.68
C LEU A 149 -10.06 13.04 12.49
N ALA A 150 -8.97 13.44 11.83
CA ALA A 150 -7.74 13.84 12.50
C ALA A 150 -7.94 15.08 13.39
N SER A 151 -8.72 16.06 12.91
CA SER A 151 -9.06 17.26 13.69
C SER A 151 -9.80 16.93 14.98
N VAL A 152 -10.80 16.05 14.93
CA VAL A 152 -11.54 15.60 16.12
C VAL A 152 -10.62 14.88 17.09
N LEU A 153 -9.75 13.98 16.60
CA LEU A 153 -8.80 13.26 17.45
C LEU A 153 -7.78 14.17 18.12
N ALA A 154 -7.23 15.14 17.37
CA ALA A 154 -6.28 16.12 17.91
C ALA A 154 -6.91 16.97 19.03
N ALA A 155 -8.18 17.36 18.87
CA ALA A 155 -8.91 18.12 19.89
C ALA A 155 -9.24 17.30 21.16
N ALA A 156 -9.37 15.98 21.03
CA ALA A 156 -9.76 15.10 22.14
C ALA A 156 -8.60 14.69 23.07
N ALA A 157 -7.34 14.91 22.66
CA ALA A 157 -6.13 14.65 23.44
C ALA A 157 -6.12 13.25 24.09
N ALA A 158 -6.15 13.18 25.43
CA ALA A 158 -6.06 11.94 26.21
C ALA A 158 -7.38 11.17 26.36
N ALA A 159 -8.48 11.69 25.81
CA ALA A 159 -9.82 11.12 25.95
C ALA A 159 -10.55 11.10 24.60
N PRO A 160 -10.04 10.35 23.59
CA PRO A 160 -10.66 10.30 22.28
C PRO A 160 -12.07 9.71 22.35
N PRO A 161 -12.99 10.16 21.48
CA PRO A 161 -14.25 9.46 21.26
C PRO A 161 -14.00 8.04 20.76
N THR A 162 -14.97 7.14 20.91
CA THR A 162 -14.93 5.84 20.23
C THR A 162 -14.90 6.04 18.72
N VAL A 163 -14.43 5.05 17.95
CA VAL A 163 -14.42 5.13 16.48
C VAL A 163 -15.81 5.43 15.91
N ALA A 164 -16.89 4.89 16.48
CA ALA A 164 -18.24 5.19 16.04
C ALA A 164 -18.66 6.64 16.33
N GLU A 165 -18.37 7.15 17.54
CA GLU A 165 -18.62 8.53 17.92
C GLU A 165 -17.77 9.51 17.11
N LEU A 166 -16.52 9.15 16.84
CA LEU A 166 -15.58 9.92 16.01
C LEU A 166 -16.15 10.13 14.60
N VAL A 167 -16.64 9.05 13.98
CA VAL A 167 -17.27 9.10 12.65
C VAL A 167 -18.50 10.00 12.66
N ALA A 168 -19.35 9.89 13.69
CA ALA A 168 -20.54 10.72 13.84
C ALA A 168 -20.19 12.21 14.06
N GLN A 169 -19.22 12.50 14.92
CA GLN A 169 -18.76 13.87 15.22
C GLN A 169 -18.09 14.53 14.01
N ALA A 170 -17.30 13.77 13.24
CA ALA A 170 -16.67 14.27 12.02
C ALA A 170 -17.66 14.46 10.86
N GLY A 171 -18.90 13.93 10.98
CA GLY A 171 -19.94 14.06 9.96
C GLY A 171 -19.60 13.35 8.65
N VAL A 172 -18.83 12.27 8.72
CA VAL A 172 -18.34 11.53 7.55
C VAL A 172 -19.13 10.24 7.33
N ASP A 173 -19.30 9.84 6.07
CA ASP A 173 -19.90 8.56 5.73
C ASP A 173 -19.05 7.39 6.26
N ALA A 174 -19.69 6.38 6.85
CA ALA A 174 -19.02 5.25 7.48
C ALA A 174 -18.12 4.45 6.52
N SER A 175 -18.52 4.34 5.25
CA SER A 175 -17.74 3.60 4.24
C SER A 175 -16.46 4.34 3.85
N VAL A 176 -16.49 5.67 3.85
CA VAL A 176 -15.32 6.53 3.61
C VAL A 176 -14.44 6.60 4.85
N ALA A 177 -15.06 6.68 6.03
CA ALA A 177 -14.35 6.82 7.30
C ALA A 177 -13.40 5.65 7.58
N HIS A 178 -13.79 4.41 7.26
CA HIS A 178 -12.92 3.26 7.47
C HIS A 178 -11.62 3.37 6.66
N ARG A 179 -11.70 3.77 5.38
CA ARG A 179 -10.52 3.98 4.55
C ARG A 179 -9.69 5.17 5.02
N ALA A 180 -10.35 6.27 5.35
CA ALA A 180 -9.69 7.46 5.89
C ALA A 180 -8.91 7.18 7.18
N LEU A 181 -9.46 6.40 8.12
CA LEU A 181 -8.76 5.96 9.33
C LEU A 181 -7.54 5.09 8.99
N GLY A 182 -7.68 4.15 8.04
CA GLY A 182 -6.54 3.34 7.57
C GLY A 182 -5.45 4.20 6.91
N ALA A 183 -5.84 5.25 6.17
CA ALA A 183 -4.91 6.19 5.56
C ALA A 183 -4.14 7.00 6.62
N LEU A 184 -4.83 7.49 7.66
CA LEU A 184 -4.22 8.20 8.79
C LEU A 184 -3.26 7.29 9.57
N GLU A 185 -3.63 6.04 9.79
CA GLU A 185 -2.80 5.05 10.50
C GLU A 185 -1.52 4.74 9.71
N LYS A 186 -1.65 4.49 8.39
CA LYS A 186 -0.52 4.29 7.49
C LYS A 186 0.40 5.52 7.42
N ALA A 187 -0.19 6.71 7.46
CA ALA A 187 0.55 7.98 7.51
C ALA A 187 1.18 8.25 8.89
N GLY A 188 0.93 7.41 9.90
CA GLY A 188 1.44 7.58 11.26
C GLY A 188 0.83 8.76 12.02
N ARG A 189 -0.27 9.33 11.52
CA ARG A 189 -0.97 10.47 12.15
C ARG A 189 -1.85 10.03 13.33
N ILE A 190 -2.24 8.76 13.36
CA ILE A 190 -3.02 8.18 14.46
C ILE A 190 -2.41 6.85 14.92
N ARG A 191 -2.78 6.43 16.13
CA ARG A 191 -2.48 5.12 16.70
C ARG A 191 -3.77 4.42 17.11
N ARG A 192 -4.05 3.26 16.50
CA ARG A 192 -5.15 2.40 16.91
C ARG A 192 -4.73 1.58 18.13
N VAL A 193 -5.38 1.87 19.27
CA VAL A 193 -5.12 1.19 20.54
C VAL A 193 -5.99 -0.05 20.66
N SER A 194 -7.23 0.02 20.18
CA SER A 194 -8.18 -1.10 20.11
C SER A 194 -9.10 -0.96 18.89
N GLY A 195 -10.05 -1.88 18.73
CA GLY A 195 -11.11 -1.75 17.71
C GLY A 195 -12.01 -0.53 17.92
N GLU A 196 -12.10 -0.04 19.16
CA GLU A 196 -12.96 1.09 19.53
C GLU A 196 -12.21 2.41 19.72
N LEU A 197 -10.90 2.39 19.98
CA LEU A 197 -10.12 3.58 20.30
C LEU A 197 -8.98 3.80 19.32
N ALA A 198 -8.95 4.99 18.75
CA ALA A 198 -7.83 5.56 18.03
C ALA A 198 -7.42 6.88 18.69
N PHE A 199 -6.13 7.14 18.77
CA PHE A 199 -5.57 8.37 19.32
C PHE A 199 -4.85 9.13 18.22
N ASP A 200 -4.84 10.45 18.31
CA ASP A 200 -3.84 11.25 17.60
C ASP A 200 -2.43 10.77 18.00
N ALA A 201 -1.50 10.74 17.04
CA ALA A 201 -0.18 10.18 17.27
C ALA A 201 0.62 10.98 18.32
N ALA A 202 0.54 12.31 18.32
CA ALA A 202 1.24 13.13 19.30
C ALA A 202 0.64 12.97 20.70
N ALA A 203 -0.70 12.90 20.80
CA ALA A 203 -1.37 12.60 22.07
C ALA A 203 -0.98 11.22 22.61
N TYR A 204 -0.97 10.18 21.75
CA TYR A 204 -0.53 8.85 22.12
C TYR A 204 0.93 8.85 22.63
N GLU A 205 1.83 9.54 21.93
CA GLU A 205 3.24 9.61 22.31
C GLU A 205 3.45 10.31 23.65
N ALA A 206 2.70 11.38 23.94
CA ALA A 206 2.74 12.06 25.24
C ALA A 206 2.28 11.14 26.38
N LEU A 207 1.23 10.35 26.15
CA LEU A 207 0.74 9.36 27.13
C LEU A 207 1.76 8.25 27.37
N GLU A 208 2.36 7.71 26.30
CA GLU A 208 3.43 6.72 26.42
C GLU A 208 4.63 7.27 27.20
N GLN A 209 5.05 8.51 26.90
CA GLN A 209 6.15 9.17 27.59
C GLN A 209 5.87 9.38 29.08
N ALA A 210 4.65 9.81 29.44
CA ALA A 210 4.26 9.98 30.84
C ALA A 210 4.31 8.65 31.62
N ALA A 211 3.79 7.57 31.02
CA ALA A 211 3.85 6.23 31.60
C ALA A 211 5.30 5.75 31.77
N VAL A 212 6.13 5.87 30.72
CA VAL A 212 7.54 5.46 30.75
C VAL A 212 8.35 6.28 31.76
N ALA A 213 8.10 7.58 31.88
CA ALA A 213 8.79 8.45 32.84
C ALA A 213 8.52 8.02 34.29
N LEU A 214 7.26 7.71 34.64
CA LEU A 214 6.90 7.20 35.95
C LEU A 214 7.63 5.88 36.25
N LEU A 215 7.60 4.94 35.31
CA LEU A 215 8.24 3.63 35.47
C LEU A 215 9.76 3.71 35.60
N ARG A 216 10.42 4.64 34.90
CA ARG A 216 11.86 4.89 35.08
C ARG A 216 12.19 5.45 36.46
N GLY A 217 11.31 6.29 37.01
CA GLY A 217 11.51 6.89 38.33
C GLY A 217 11.31 5.92 39.49
N GLN A 218 10.39 4.95 39.35
CA GLN A 218 9.94 4.10 40.46
C GLN A 218 10.24 2.60 40.28
N GLY A 219 10.65 2.17 39.09
CA GLY A 219 10.91 0.76 38.75
C GLY A 219 9.65 -0.04 38.41
N GLY A 220 8.50 0.31 38.99
CA GLY A 220 7.19 -0.25 38.67
C GLY A 220 6.05 0.59 39.21
N ALA A 221 4.87 0.50 38.60
CA ALA A 221 3.69 1.26 39.01
C ALA A 221 2.39 0.46 38.78
N THR A 222 1.40 0.69 39.62
CA THR A 222 0.04 0.14 39.47
C THR A 222 -0.68 0.77 38.27
N ALA A 223 -1.74 0.13 37.80
CA ALA A 223 -2.59 0.70 36.76
C ALA A 223 -3.25 2.03 37.17
N ALA A 224 -3.46 2.25 38.48
CA ALA A 224 -4.01 3.50 39.00
C ALA A 224 -3.00 4.65 38.91
N GLU A 225 -1.75 4.41 39.34
CA GLU A 225 -0.68 5.41 39.25
C GLU A 225 -0.34 5.76 37.80
N LEU A 226 -0.31 4.77 36.90
CA LEU A 226 -0.09 5.02 35.48
C LEU A 226 -1.23 5.81 34.83
N ARG A 227 -2.48 5.53 35.20
CA ARG A 227 -3.63 6.33 34.77
C ARG A 227 -3.47 7.78 35.21
N ASP A 228 -3.11 8.00 36.47
CA ASP A 228 -2.98 9.33 37.05
C ASP A 228 -1.81 10.10 36.40
N ALA A 229 -0.68 9.43 36.16
CA ALA A 229 0.46 10.02 35.45
C ALA A 229 0.15 10.37 33.99
N MET A 230 -0.66 9.56 33.31
CA MET A 230 -1.15 9.86 31.95
C MET A 230 -2.24 10.94 31.93
N GLY A 231 -2.77 11.36 33.08
CA GLY A 231 -3.84 12.37 33.15
C GLY A 231 -5.14 11.93 32.46
N THR A 232 -5.45 10.63 32.47
CA THR A 232 -6.64 10.09 31.81
C THR A 232 -7.52 9.29 32.78
N THR A 233 -8.61 8.71 32.29
CA THR A 233 -9.52 7.89 33.11
C THR A 233 -9.26 6.40 32.91
N ARG A 234 -9.82 5.56 33.80
CA ARG A 234 -9.70 4.10 33.68
C ARG A 234 -10.23 3.58 32.33
N LYS A 235 -11.24 4.22 31.75
CA LYS A 235 -11.83 3.89 30.43
C LYS A 235 -10.75 3.87 29.34
N TYR A 236 -9.80 4.82 29.37
CA TYR A 236 -8.75 4.94 28.36
C TYR A 236 -7.43 4.31 28.80
N ALA A 237 -7.08 4.41 30.09
CA ALA A 237 -5.83 3.91 30.62
C ALA A 237 -5.69 2.39 30.45
N ILE A 238 -6.74 1.61 30.70
CA ILE A 238 -6.63 0.14 30.63
C ILE A 238 -6.32 -0.33 29.20
N PRO A 239 -7.08 0.08 28.15
CA PRO A 239 -6.73 -0.24 26.77
C PRO A 239 -5.33 0.25 26.35
N LEU A 240 -4.93 1.45 26.77
CA LEU A 240 -3.58 1.98 26.49
C LEU A 240 -2.49 1.11 27.10
N LEU A 241 -2.64 0.71 28.36
CA LEU A 241 -1.68 -0.13 29.05
C LEU A 241 -1.61 -1.53 28.44
N GLU A 242 -2.74 -2.12 28.05
CA GLU A 242 -2.78 -3.39 27.32
C GLU A 242 -2.07 -3.27 25.95
N HIS A 243 -2.27 -2.15 25.26
CA HIS A 243 -1.59 -1.86 24.01
C HIS A 243 -0.08 -1.67 24.21
N PHE A 244 0.35 -0.93 25.24
CA PHE A 244 1.76 -0.78 25.60
C PHE A 244 2.41 -2.12 25.95
N ASP A 245 1.70 -2.99 26.65
CA ASP A 245 2.14 -4.35 26.96
C ASP A 245 2.33 -5.16 25.65
N ALA A 246 1.37 -5.11 24.74
CA ALA A 246 1.45 -5.78 23.43
C ALA A 246 2.59 -5.23 22.54
N GLN A 247 2.89 -3.94 22.64
CA GLN A 247 4.01 -3.29 21.94
C GLN A 247 5.36 -3.47 22.65
N GLY A 248 5.40 -4.16 23.80
CA GLY A 248 6.60 -4.36 24.60
C GLY A 248 7.17 -3.08 25.24
N VAL A 249 6.37 -2.01 25.31
CA VAL A 249 6.71 -0.75 25.99
C VAL A 249 6.66 -0.96 27.50
N THR A 250 5.62 -1.65 27.98
CA THR A 250 5.47 -2.08 29.36
C THR A 250 5.38 -3.60 29.45
N ARG A 251 5.52 -4.15 30.65
CA ARG A 251 5.22 -5.54 30.94
C ARG A 251 4.52 -5.61 32.29
N ARG A 252 3.52 -6.48 32.40
CA ARG A 252 2.86 -6.77 33.67
C ARG A 252 3.72 -7.67 34.56
N ASP A 253 3.82 -7.32 35.83
CA ASP A 253 4.56 -8.04 36.87
C ASP A 253 3.73 -8.05 38.15
N GLY A 254 2.94 -9.12 38.33
CA GLY A 254 1.89 -9.18 39.35
C GLY A 254 0.86 -8.05 39.19
N ASP A 255 0.69 -7.24 40.24
CA ASP A 255 -0.21 -6.09 40.28
C ASP A 255 0.41 -4.81 39.70
N LEU A 256 1.71 -4.83 39.43
CA LEU A 256 2.45 -3.71 38.85
C LEU A 256 2.65 -3.89 37.35
N ARG A 257 2.99 -2.78 36.70
CA ARG A 257 3.66 -2.78 35.41
C ARG A 257 5.05 -2.22 35.58
N VAL A 258 5.99 -2.76 34.80
CA VAL A 258 7.38 -2.35 34.73
C VAL A 258 7.74 -2.03 33.27
N LEU A 259 8.93 -1.48 33.03
CA LEU A 259 9.39 -1.25 31.66
C LEU A 259 9.50 -2.58 30.89
N GLY A 260 8.96 -2.57 29.68
CA GLY A 260 9.06 -3.68 28.74
C GLY A 260 10.37 -3.62 27.94
N PRO A 261 10.71 -4.70 27.21
CA PRO A 261 11.99 -4.85 26.51
C PRO A 261 12.28 -3.75 25.47
N LYS A 262 11.25 -3.06 24.96
CA LYS A 262 11.43 -1.95 23.99
C LYS A 262 11.95 -0.66 24.65
N ARG A 263 11.86 -0.56 25.98
CA ARG A 263 12.16 0.66 26.76
C ARG A 263 13.10 0.40 27.95
N ALA A 264 13.41 -0.87 28.22
CA ALA A 264 14.33 -1.34 29.26
C ALA A 264 15.79 -0.94 28.99
#